data_AF-A0A4V2PHL8-F1
#
_entry.id   AF-A0A4V2PHL8-F1
#
_cell.length_a   1.000
_cell.length_b   1.000
_cell.length_c   1.000
_cell.angle_alpha   90.00
_cell.angle_beta   90.00
_cell.angle_gamma   90.00
#
_symmetry.space_group_name_H-M   'P 1'
#
loop_
_entity.id
_entity.type
_entity.pdbx_description
1 polymer ?
#
loop_
_entity_poly.entity_id
_entity_poly.type
_entity_poly.pdbx_seq_one_letter_code
_entity_poly.pdbx_strand_id
1 'polypeptide(L)' 'MWDVRELADWWDAVELWVTQLAFGFQVVLVILVVIPVCALIAAGLDRLTSRFDSPADRR' A
#
# COMPACT_ATOMS: atom_id res chain seq x y z
N MET A 1 7.41 15.68 12.84
CA MET A 1 7.30 14.22 13.04
C MET A 1 5.81 13.96 13.08
N TRP A 2 5.24 13.20 12.13
CA TRP A 2 3.80 12.95 12.15
C TRP A 2 3.41 12.27 13.47
N ASP A 3 2.40 12.81 14.15
CA ASP A 3 1.82 12.17 15.33
C ASP A 3 0.88 11.04 14.87
N VAL A 4 0.73 9.99 15.69
CA VAL A 4 -0.19 8.87 15.42
C VAL A 4 -1.62 9.38 15.23
N ARG A 5 -2.00 10.46 15.92
CA ARG A 5 -3.29 11.13 15.77
C ARG A 5 -3.48 11.75 14.39
N GLU A 6 -2.48 12.46 13.88
CA GLU A 6 -2.53 13.05 12.54
C GLU A 6 -2.70 11.99 11.45
N LEU A 7 -2.03 10.84 11.63
CA LEU A 7 -2.18 9.70 10.72
C LEU A 7 -3.58 9.09 10.82
N ALA A 8 -4.13 8.96 12.04
CA ALA A 8 -5.46 8.43 12.27
C ALA A 8 -6.54 9.33 11.66
N ASP A 9 -6.45 10.66 11.85
CA ASP A 9 -7.38 11.63 11.29
C ASP A 9 -7.34 11.64 9.75
N TRP A 10 -6.14 11.50 9.17
CA TRP A 10 -6.00 11.37 7.72
C TRP A 10 -6.65 10.07 7.21
N TRP A 11 -6.43 8.96 7.91
CA TRP A 11 -7.04 7.69 7.53
C TRP A 11 -8.56 7.71 7.66
N ASP A 12 -9.11 8.33 8.72
CA ASP A 12 -10.55 8.52 8.92
C ASP A 12 -11.18 9.28 7.73
N ALA A 13 -10.54 10.34 7.25
CA ALA A 13 -10.98 11.06 6.06
C ALA A 13 -10.96 10.19 4.79
N VAL A 14 -9.96 9.30 4.65
CA VAL A 14 -9.89 8.34 3.53
C VAL A 14 -11.01 7.31 3.66
N GLU A 15 -11.27 6.78 4.85
CA GLU A 15 -12.35 5.84 5.12
C GLU A 15 -13.71 6.43 4.75
N LEU A 16 -14.00 7.65 5.20
CA LEU A 16 -15.23 8.37 4.85
C LEU A 16 -15.33 8.62 3.34
N TRP A 17 -14.22 8.97 2.69
CA TRP A 17 -14.20 9.17 1.25
C TRP A 17 -14.54 7.90 0.46
N VAL A 18 -13.98 6.75 0.86
CA VAL A 18 -14.24 5.48 0.19
C VAL A 18 -15.66 4.97 0.48
N THR A 19 -16.09 5.03 1.73
CA THR A 19 -17.36 4.43 2.18
C THR A 19 -18.59 5.16 1.64
N GLN A 20 -18.51 6.46 1.34
CA GLN A 20 -19.60 7.20 0.71
C GLN A 20 -19.77 6.91 -0.80
N LEU A 21 -18.82 6.22 -1.44
CA LEU A 21 -18.95 5.80 -2.83
C LEU A 21 -19.95 4.65 -2.97
N ALA A 22 -20.65 4.56 -4.11
CA ALA A 22 -21.43 3.38 -4.43
C ALA A 22 -20.52 2.13 -4.49
N PHE A 23 -21.04 0.98 -4.04
CA PHE A 23 -20.27 -0.27 -3.93
C PHE A 23 -19.49 -0.64 -5.20
N GLY A 24 -20.09 -0.45 -6.38
CA GLY A 24 -19.41 -0.71 -7.65
C GLY A 24 -18.12 0.12 -7.84
N PHE A 25 -18.11 1.39 -7.42
CA PHE A 25 -16.92 2.23 -7.48
C PHE A 25 -15.86 1.83 -6.46
N GLN A 26 -16.25 1.36 -5.28
CA GLN A 26 -15.30 0.84 -4.29
C GLN A 26 -14.55 -0.38 -4.85
N VAL A 27 -15.27 -1.31 -5.48
CA VAL A 27 -14.67 -2.49 -6.13
C VAL A 27 -13.72 -2.09 -7.26
N VAL A 28 -14.13 -1.15 -8.12
CA VAL A 28 -13.27 -0.63 -9.20
C VAL A 28 -12.01 0.01 -8.64
N LEU A 29 -12.10 0.80 -7.57
CA LEU A 29 -10.96 1.42 -6.91
C LEU A 29 -9.99 0.36 -6.36
N VAL A 30 -10.50 -0.68 -5.71
CA VAL A 30 -9.65 -1.77 -5.19
C VAL A 30 -8.93 -2.49 -6.33
N ILE A 31 -9.65 -2.88 -7.37
CA ILE A 31 -9.11 -3.67 -8.48
C ILE A 31 -8.09 -2.86 -9.30
N LEU A 32 -8.39 -1.59 -9.59
CA LEU A 32 -7.57 -0.79 -10.51
C LEU A 32 -6.49 0.04 -9.80
N VAL A 33 -6.62 0.30 -8.50
CA VAL A 33 -5.68 1.16 -7.77
C VAL A 33 -4.99 0.41 -6.65
N VAL A 34 -5.76 -0.12 -5.69
CA VAL A 34 -5.16 -0.70 -4.47
C VAL A 34 -4.32 -1.93 -4.79
N ILE A 35 -4.88 -2.90 -5.52
CA ILE A 35 -4.15 -4.12 -5.88
C ILE A 35 -2.88 -3.81 -6.69
N PRO A 36 -2.93 -2.99 -7.76
CA PRO A 36 -1.72 -2.61 -8.50
C PRO A 36 -0.68 -1.87 -7.64
N VAL A 37 -1.09 -0.94 -6.79
CA VAL A 37 -0.17 -0.22 -5.90
C VAL A 37 0.52 -1.19 -4.94
N CYS A 38 -0.23 -2.12 -4.33
CA CYS A 38 0.36 -3.15 -3.48
C CYS A 38 1.36 -4.03 -4.24
N ALA A 39 1.01 -4.47 -5.45
CA ALA A 39 1.90 -5.26 -6.30
C ALA A 39 3.19 -4.49 -6.67
N LEU A 40 3.07 -3.20 -7.00
CA LEU A 40 4.21 -2.35 -7.31
C LEU A 40 5.11 -2.13 -6.10
N ILE A 41 4.54 -1.89 -4.92
CA ILE A 41 5.29 -1.75 -3.67
C ILE A 41 6.02 -3.06 -3.36
N ALA A 42 5.34 -4.20 -3.43
CA ALA A 42 5.95 -5.51 -3.20
C ALA A 42 7.12 -5.77 -4.15
N ALA A 43 6.91 -5.58 -5.46
CA ALA A 43 7.96 -5.74 -6.46
C ALA A 43 9.13 -4.75 -6.26
N GLY A 44 8.84 -3.53 -5.77
CA GLY A 44 9.86 -2.55 -5.43
C GLY A 44 10.71 -2.98 -4.23
N LEU A 45 10.06 -3.50 -3.19
CA LEU A 45 10.71 -4.03 -2.00
C LEU A 45 11.54 -5.27 -2.32
N ASP A 46 11.01 -6.20 -3.11
CA ASP A 46 11.75 -7.40 -3.55
C ASP A 46 13.03 -7.03 -4.31
N ARG A 47 12.96 -6.02 -5.19
CA ARG A 47 14.15 -5.52 -5.89
C ARG A 47 15.15 -4.86 -4.95
N LEU A 48 14.66 -4.19 -3.91
CA LEU A 48 15.52 -3.54 -2.91
C LEU A 48 16.23 -4.58 -2.05
N THR A 49 15.51 -5.59 -1.57
CA THR A 49 16.08 -6.69 -0.77
C THR A 49 17.04 -7.55 -1.58
N SER A 50 16.73 -7.81 -2.85
CA SER A 50 17.63 -8.52 -3.79
C SER A 50 19.00 -7.84 -3.95
N ARG A 51 19.10 -6.52 -3.72
CA ARG A 51 20.41 -5.83 -3.76
C ARG A 51 21.24 -6.06 -2.50
N PHE A 52 20.59 -6.40 -1.38
CA PHE A 52 21.25 -6.71 -0.12
C PHE A 52 21.60 -8.20 0.00
N ASP A 53 20.92 -9.05 -0.77
CA ASP A 53 21.16 -10.49 -0.81
C ASP A 53 22.52 -10.78 -1.49
N SER A 54 23.57 -10.93 -0.69
CA SER A 54 24.90 -11.31 -1.18
C SER A 54 24.93 -12.84 -1.39
N PRO A 55 25.49 -13.35 -2.50
CA PRO A 55 25.58 -14.80 -2.79
C PRO A 55 26.38 -15.64 -1.77
N ALA A 56 26.93 -15.01 -0.71
CA ALA A 56 27.88 -15.61 0.21
C ALA A 56 27.24 -16.41 1.36
N ASP A 57 25.93 -16.28 1.60
CA ASP A 57 25.19 -16.93 2.70
C ASP A 57 24.52 -18.26 2.27
N ARG A 58 25.20 -19.04 1.43
CA ARG A 58 24.73 -20.34 0.94
C ARG A 58 25.80 -21.43 1.05
N ARG A 59 26.60 -21.40 2.13
CA ARG A 59 27.53 -22.48 2.51
C ARG A 59 26.98 -23.26 3.69
#